data_AF-A0A367LUN7-F1
#
_entry.id   AF-A0A367LUN7-F1
#
_cell.length_a   1.000
_cell.length_b   1.000
_cell.length_c   1.000
_cell.angle_alpha   90.00
_cell.angle_beta   90.00
_cell.angle_gamma   90.00
#
_symmetry.space_group_name_H-M   'P 1'
#
loop_
_entity.id
_entity.type
_entity.pdbx_description
1 polymer ?
#
loop_
_entity_poly.entity_id
_entity_poly.type
_entity_poly.pdbx_seq_one_letter_code
_entity_poly.pdbx_strand_id
1 'polypeptide(L)'
;GTNADNYVSKLYGHFDRVLAPSRVMAEKLMRLGVADVHVQPLGVDLVTFHPSNRDPGLRQELGLDEETRLLVFAGRGSREKNLPVLLDAIQRLGDGYHL
;
A
#
# COMPACT_ATOMS: atom_id res chain seq x y z
N GLY A 1 15.80 16.19 7.50
CA GLY A 1 15.75 17.65 7.76
C GLY A 1 15.64 17.80 9.25
N THR A 2 16.73 18.18 9.90
CA THR A 2 16.96 18.01 11.36
C THR A 2 15.84 18.56 12.24
N ASN A 3 15.10 19.56 11.76
CA ASN A 3 14.00 20.19 12.51
C ASN A 3 12.73 19.30 12.61
N ALA A 4 12.38 18.59 11.52
CA ALA A 4 11.23 17.69 11.53
C ALA A 4 11.48 16.44 12.37
N ASP A 5 12.71 15.92 12.31
CA ASP A 5 13.15 14.74 13.06
C ASP A 5 13.16 15.02 14.57
N ASN A 6 13.67 16.18 14.98
CA ASN A 6 13.63 16.64 16.37
C ASN A 6 12.19 16.89 16.87
N TYR A 7 11.31 17.42 16.02
CA TYR A 7 9.91 17.62 16.35
C TYR A 7 9.20 16.28 16.61
N VAL A 8 9.40 15.30 15.72
CA VAL A 8 8.85 13.95 15.86
C VAL A 8 9.33 13.31 17.16
N SER A 9 10.64 13.32 17.42
CA SER A 9 11.21 12.76 18.64
C SER A 9 10.59 13.36 19.92
N LYS A 10 10.50 14.70 19.98
CA LYS A 10 9.88 15.40 21.12
C LYS A 10 8.39 15.10 21.27
N LEU A 11 7.63 15.17 20.18
CA LEU A 11 6.19 14.94 20.21
C LEU A 11 5.88 13.53 20.69
N TYR A 12 6.57 12.52 20.13
CA TYR A 12 6.30 11.13 20.48
C TYR A 12 6.80 10.74 21.86
N GLY A 13 7.82 11.42 22.40
CA GLY A 13 8.30 11.22 23.76
C GLY A 13 7.29 11.57 24.86
N HIS A 14 6.14 12.17 24.52
CA HIS A 14 5.05 12.45 25.44
C HIS A 14 4.00 11.32 25.54
N PHE A 15 4.12 10.25 24.76
CA PHE A 15 3.19 9.12 24.80
C PHE A 15 3.79 7.90 25.49
N ASP A 16 2.97 7.17 26.24
CA ASP A 16 3.37 5.92 26.89
C ASP A 16 3.57 4.77 25.87
N ARG A 17 2.94 4.87 24.69
CA ARG A 17 3.04 3.89 23.60
C ARG A 17 2.84 4.55 22.24
N VAL A 18 3.61 4.11 21.26
CA VAL A 18 3.51 4.57 19.88
C VAL A 18 3.19 3.41 18.95
N LEU A 19 2.07 3.49 18.24
CA LEU A 19 1.63 2.45 17.30
C LEU A 19 2.09 2.80 15.88
N ALA A 20 2.96 1.96 15.32
CA ALA A 20 3.42 2.06 13.95
C ALA A 20 2.64 1.09 13.04
N PRO A 21 2.21 1.51 11.84
CA PRO A 21 1.43 0.66 10.94
C PRO A 21 2.26 -0.46 10.29
N SER A 22 3.59 -0.41 10.38
CA SER A 22 4.50 -1.37 9.78
C SER A 22 5.85 -1.39 10.49
N ARG A 23 6.64 -2.45 10.25
CA ARG A 23 8.01 -2.58 10.75
C ARG A 23 8.93 -1.46 10.25
N VAL A 24 8.81 -1.09 8.97
CA VAL A 24 9.61 -0.02 8.36
C VAL A 24 9.37 1.32 9.08
N MET A 25 8.12 1.64 9.40
CA MET A 25 7.80 2.85 10.14
C MET A 25 8.29 2.76 11.59
N ALA A 26 8.12 1.61 12.25
CA ALA A 26 8.60 1.41 13.61
C ALA A 26 10.11 1.64 13.71
N GLU A 27 10.88 1.04 12.80
CA GLU A 27 12.32 1.24 12.72
C GLU A 27 12.71 2.69 12.47
N LYS A 28 11.95 3.41 11.65
CA LYS A 28 12.17 4.85 11.43
C LYS A 28 11.96 5.64 12.73
N LEU A 29 10.90 5.37 13.48
CA LEU A 29 10.62 6.04 14.75
C LEU A 29 11.68 5.72 15.81
N MET A 30 12.09 4.45 15.92
CA MET A 30 13.17 4.03 16.83
C MET A 30 14.50 4.72 16.49
N ARG A 31 14.85 4.86 15.21
CA ARG A 31 16.04 5.63 14.78
C ARG A 31 15.96 7.12 15.11
N LEU A 32 14.75 7.66 15.31
CA LEU A 32 14.50 9.03 15.75
C LEU A 32 14.47 9.18 17.29
N GLY A 33 14.78 8.11 18.04
CA GLY A 33 14.80 8.12 19.50
C GLY A 33 13.43 7.97 20.16
N VAL A 34 12.40 7.58 19.41
CA VAL A 34 11.08 7.29 19.96
C VAL A 34 11.10 5.92 20.65
N ALA A 35 10.71 5.88 21.92
CA ALA A 35 10.59 4.67 22.73
C ALA A 35 9.20 4.03 22.62
N ASP A 36 9.05 2.82 23.15
CA ASP A 36 7.77 2.09 23.26
C ASP A 36 6.96 2.02 21.95
N VAL A 37 7.67 1.77 20.85
CA VAL A 37 7.10 1.63 19.51
C VAL A 37 6.64 0.20 19.27
N HIS A 38 5.36 0.01 18.98
CA HIS A 38 4.75 -1.28 18.67
C HIS A 38 4.20 -1.31 17.25
N VAL A 39 4.36 -2.44 16.56
CA VAL A 39 3.79 -2.63 15.23
C VAL A 39 2.34 -3.08 15.36
N GLN A 40 1.42 -2.24 14.90
CA GLN A 40 0.00 -2.53 14.76
C GLN A 40 -0.41 -2.36 13.30
N PRO A 41 -0.46 -3.44 12.50
CA PRO A 41 -0.88 -3.37 11.11
C PRO A 41 -2.32 -2.87 10.99
N LEU A 42 -2.62 -2.26 9.85
CA LEU A 42 -3.98 -1.91 9.48
C LEU A 42 -4.74 -3.18 9.08
N GLY A 43 -5.96 -3.34 9.60
CA GLY A 43 -6.88 -4.39 9.19
C GLY A 43 -7.61 -4.04 7.88
N VAL A 44 -8.37 -5.02 7.39
CA VAL A 44 -9.28 -4.87 6.25
C VAL A 44 -10.59 -5.58 6.57
N ASP A 45 -11.70 -5.11 6.02
CA ASP A 45 -13.00 -5.79 6.17
C ASP A 45 -13.00 -7.11 5.38
N LEU A 46 -13.06 -8.22 6.11
CA LEU A 46 -13.02 -9.56 5.56
C LEU A 46 -14.34 -9.98 4.89
N VAL A 47 -15.43 -9.23 5.09
CA VAL A 47 -16.69 -9.45 4.38
C VAL A 47 -16.61 -8.81 2.99
N THR A 48 -16.22 -7.54 2.91
CA THR A 48 -16.06 -6.85 1.63
C THR A 48 -14.91 -7.45 0.79
N PHE A 49 -13.73 -7.66 1.39
CA PHE A 49 -12.54 -8.16 0.71
C PHE A 49 -12.41 -9.68 0.85
N HIS A 50 -13.39 -10.41 0.30
CA HIS A 50 -13.44 -11.87 0.35
C HIS A 50 -13.41 -12.50 -1.05
N PRO A 51 -12.67 -13.61 -1.27
CA PRO A 51 -12.64 -14.30 -2.57
C PRO A 51 -14.01 -14.79 -3.06
N SER A 52 -14.98 -14.99 -2.17
CA SER A 52 -16.36 -15.37 -2.55
C SER A 52 -17.11 -14.27 -3.29
N ASN A 53 -16.68 -13.00 -3.15
CA ASN A 53 -17.30 -11.87 -3.83
C ASN A 53 -16.76 -11.71 -5.26
N ARG A 54 -16.06 -12.72 -5.79
CA ARG A 54 -15.61 -12.75 -7.17
C ARG A 54 -16.82 -12.71 -8.11
N ASP A 55 -16.82 -11.72 -8.98
CA ASP A 55 -17.77 -11.64 -10.08
C ASP A 55 -17.22 -12.37 -11.32
N PRO A 56 -17.87 -13.47 -11.78
CA PRO A 56 -17.47 -14.16 -13.00
C PRO A 56 -17.76 -13.35 -14.28
N GLY A 57 -18.73 -12.43 -14.25
CA GLY A 57 -19.13 -11.60 -15.40
C GLY A 57 -18.21 -10.41 -15.67
N LEU A 58 -17.43 -9.98 -14.67
CA LEU A 58 -16.57 -8.79 -14.75
C LEU A 58 -15.65 -8.77 -15.98
N ARG A 59 -15.08 -9.92 -16.36
CA ARG A 59 -14.18 -10.00 -17.53
C ARG A 59 -14.93 -9.70 -18.83
N GLN A 60 -16.12 -10.25 -18.97
CA GLN A 60 -16.98 -10.00 -20.12
C GLN A 60 -17.42 -8.54 -20.18
N GLU A 61 -17.76 -7.94 -19.04
CA GLU A 61 -18.12 -6.52 -18.94
C GLU A 61 -16.96 -5.59 -19.37
N LEU A 62 -15.72 -6.00 -19.07
CA LEU A 62 -14.51 -5.30 -19.50
C LEU A 62 -14.07 -5.63 -20.94
N GLY A 63 -14.77 -6.54 -21.63
CA GLY A 63 -14.43 -6.99 -22.98
C GLY A 63 -13.13 -7.81 -23.05
N LEU A 64 -12.79 -8.51 -21.97
CA LEU A 64 -11.57 -9.30 -21.84
C LEU A 64 -11.84 -10.79 -22.05
N ASP A 65 -10.93 -11.46 -22.75
CA ASP A 65 -10.93 -12.91 -22.88
C ASP A 65 -10.65 -13.57 -21.52
N GLU A 66 -11.09 -14.83 -21.36
CA GLU A 66 -10.86 -15.59 -20.12
C GLU A 66 -9.37 -15.77 -19.82
N GLU A 67 -8.54 -15.89 -20.86
CA GLU A 67 -7.10 -16.09 -20.73
C GLU A 67 -6.34 -14.80 -20.41
N THR A 68 -6.96 -13.61 -20.61
CA THR A 68 -6.31 -12.33 -20.33
C THR A 68 -5.92 -12.21 -18.85
N ARG A 69 -4.68 -11.83 -18.59
CA ARG A 69 -4.21 -11.53 -17.23
C ARG A 69 -4.56 -10.09 -16.87
N LEU A 70 -5.66 -9.95 -16.12
CA LEU A 70 -6.10 -8.67 -15.59
C LEU A 70 -5.26 -8.28 -14.36
N LEU A 71 -4.55 -7.17 -14.47
CA LEU A 71 -3.85 -6.46 -13.41
C LEU A 71 -4.74 -5.30 -12.97
N VAL A 72 -4.73 -4.95 -11.69
CA VAL A 72 -5.54 -3.84 -11.18
C VAL A 72 -4.67 -2.95 -10.30
N PHE A 73 -4.68 -1.65 -10.57
CA PHE A 73 -4.16 -0.65 -9.65
C PHE A 73 -5.30 0.04 -8.90
N ALA A 74 -5.36 -0.18 -7.59
CA ALA A 74 -6.29 0.51 -6.70
C ALA A 74 -5.51 1.43 -5.76
N GLY A 75 -5.49 2.73 -6.07
CA GLY A 75 -4.79 3.72 -5.25
C GLY A 75 -4.93 5.13 -5.79
N ARG A 76 -4.44 6.11 -5.02
CA ARG A 76 -4.36 7.51 -5.48
C ARG A 76 -3.28 7.65 -6.56
N GLY A 77 -3.54 8.48 -7.57
CA GLY A 77 -2.57 8.84 -8.62
C GLY A 77 -1.50 9.82 -8.14
N SER A 78 -0.79 9.46 -7.08
CA SER A 78 0.22 10.31 -6.45
C SER A 78 1.64 9.89 -6.81
N ARG A 79 2.60 10.82 -6.71
CA ARG A 79 3.99 10.61 -7.17
C ARG A 79 4.65 9.40 -6.50
N GLU A 80 4.40 9.21 -5.21
CA GLU A 80 4.96 8.11 -4.42
C GLU A 80 4.47 6.72 -4.84
N LYS A 81 3.44 6.63 -5.70
CA LYS A 81 2.95 5.37 -6.26
C LYS A 81 3.67 4.97 -7.54
N ASN A 82 4.52 5.83 -8.09
CA ASN A 82 5.37 5.54 -9.25
C ASN A 82 4.62 4.92 -10.44
N LEU A 83 3.42 5.46 -10.75
CA LEU A 83 2.59 4.99 -11.88
C LEU A 83 3.34 4.86 -13.22
N PRO A 84 4.28 5.75 -13.59
CA PRO A 84 5.05 5.56 -14.82
C PRO A 84 5.76 4.20 -14.89
N VAL A 85 6.31 3.71 -13.77
CA VAL A 85 6.97 2.40 -13.71
C VAL A 85 5.99 1.27 -13.96
N LEU A 86 4.77 1.37 -13.43
CA LEU A 86 3.71 0.39 -13.65
C LEU A 86 3.30 0.35 -15.14
N LEU A 87 3.12 1.52 -15.75
CA LEU A 87 2.76 1.64 -17.17
C LEU A 87 3.87 1.06 -18.07
N ASP A 88 5.13 1.40 -17.78
CA ASP A 88 6.29 0.86 -18.50
C ASP A 88 6.39 -0.66 -18.37
N ALA A 89 6.09 -1.21 -17.19
CA ALA A 89 6.11 -2.66 -16.96
C ALA A 89 5.05 -3.37 -17.81
N ILE A 90 3.85 -2.80 -17.93
CA ILE A 90 2.75 -3.41 -18.68
C ILE A 90 2.98 -3.33 -20.19
N GLN A 91 3.54 -2.23 -20.67
CA GLN A 91 4.01 -2.14 -22.06
C GLN A 91 5.03 -3.23 -22.39
N ARG A 92 5.90 -3.60 -21.44
CA ARG A 92 6.89 -4.68 -21.63
C ARG A 92 6.28 -6.08 -21.55
N LEU A 93 5.23 -6.28 -20.77
CA LEU A 93 4.52 -7.57 -20.69
C LEU A 93 3.79 -7.88 -22.00
N GLY A 94 3.27 -6.85 -22.68
CA GLY A 94 2.68 -6.98 -24.01
C GLY A 94 1.35 -7.75 -24.02
N ASP A 95 1.09 -8.43 -25.12
CA ASP A 95 -0.19 -9.08 -25.40
C ASP A 95 -0.57 -10.14 -24.34
N GLY A 96 -1.87 -10.20 -24.04
CA GLY A 96 -2.42 -11.11 -23.02
C GLY A 96 -2.45 -10.53 -21.61
N TYR A 97 -1.91 -9.33 -21.38
CA TYR A 97 -2.06 -8.59 -20.12
C TYR A 97 -2.93 -7.34 -20.31
N HIS A 98 -3.76 -7.03 -19.31
CA HIS A 98 -4.58 -5.81 -19.26
C HIS A 98 -4.42 -5.15 -17.89
N LEU A 99 -4.37 -3.81 -17.84
CA LEU A 99 -4.32 -3.02 -16.60
C LEU A 99 -5.57 -2.16 -16.43
#